data_AF-A0A7W5S3F1-F1
#
_entry.id   AF-A0A7W5S3F1-F1
#
_cell.length_a   1.000
_cell.length_b   1.000
_cell.length_c   1.000
_cell.angle_alpha   90.00
_cell.angle_beta   90.00
_cell.angle_gamma   90.00
#
_symmetry.space_group_name_H-M   'P 1'
#
loop_
_entity.id
_entity.type
_entity.pdbx_description
1 polymer ?
#
loop_
_entity_poly.entity_id
_entity_poly.type
_entity_poly.pdbx_seq_one_letter_code
_entity_poly.pdbx_strand_id
1 'polypeptide(L)'
;MDLDAMLTHYFGTTDLDTLDTIAIDDGLERVRIAFGTERETGRRFALWAVLATLGDAPDPRDAFKTAAEQQAAQAYVRALRTADTPDD
;
A
#
# COMPACT_ATOMS: atom_id res chain seq x y z
N MET A 1 -0.04 -11.68 7.86
CA MET A 1 -0.04 -10.22 8.04
C MET A 1 -1.37 -9.73 7.50
N ASP A 2 -2.13 -9.07 8.35
CA ASP A 2 -3.48 -8.65 8.06
C ASP A 2 -3.45 -7.18 7.64
N LEU A 3 -3.65 -6.92 6.35
CA LEU A 3 -3.69 -5.57 5.77
C LEU A 3 -4.80 -4.74 6.44
N ASP A 4 -5.95 -5.36 6.67
CA ASP A 4 -7.12 -4.79 7.33
C ASP A 4 -6.80 -4.27 8.75
N ALA A 5 -6.11 -5.09 9.55
CA ALA A 5 -5.67 -4.69 10.88
C ALA A 5 -4.67 -3.53 10.84
N MET A 6 -3.83 -3.48 9.80
CA MET A 6 -2.87 -2.41 9.60
C MET A 6 -3.56 -1.10 9.18
N LEU A 7 -4.52 -1.17 8.27
CA LEU A 7 -5.34 -0.03 7.84
C LEU A 7 -6.10 0.55 9.03
N THR A 8 -6.76 -0.30 9.82
CA THR A 8 -7.43 0.12 11.05
C THR A 8 -6.47 0.79 12.04
N HIS A 9 -5.23 0.30 12.13
CA HIS A 9 -4.23 0.86 13.05
C HIS A 9 -3.72 2.24 12.62
N TYR A 10 -3.44 2.43 11.33
CA TYR A 10 -2.87 3.69 10.82
C TYR A 10 -3.94 4.74 10.46
N PHE A 11 -5.08 4.30 9.94
CA PHE A 11 -6.14 5.15 9.39
C PHE A 11 -7.43 5.11 10.20
N GLY A 12 -7.56 4.21 11.18
CA GLY A 12 -8.78 4.04 11.97
C GLY A 12 -9.92 3.31 11.24
N THR A 13 -9.76 3.02 9.96
CA THR A 13 -10.71 2.31 9.10
C THR A 13 -9.97 1.48 8.07
N THR A 14 -10.68 0.50 7.51
CA THR A 14 -10.22 -0.35 6.41
C THR A 14 -10.65 0.21 5.06
N ASP A 15 -11.59 1.15 5.09
CA ASP A 15 -12.21 1.79 3.93
C ASP A 15 -11.62 3.18 3.72
N LEU A 16 -10.53 3.24 2.96
CA LEU A 16 -9.80 4.50 2.70
C LEU A 16 -10.63 5.54 1.94
N ASP A 17 -11.63 5.09 1.16
CA ASP A 17 -12.54 5.97 0.40
C ASP A 17 -13.43 6.81 1.32
N THR A 18 -13.67 6.33 2.54
CA THR A 18 -14.49 7.02 3.55
C THR A 18 -13.74 8.10 4.33
N LEU A 19 -12.42 8.22 4.13
CA LEU A 19 -11.58 9.14 4.87
C LEU A 19 -11.49 10.52 4.23
N ASP A 20 -11.48 11.55 5.07
CA ASP A 20 -11.11 12.90 4.67
C ASP A 20 -9.68 12.93 4.10
N THR A 21 -9.47 13.78 3.09
CA THR A 21 -8.16 13.96 2.45
C THR A 21 -7.05 14.29 3.45
N ILE A 22 -7.37 15.02 4.54
CA ILE A 22 -6.43 15.33 5.63
C ILE A 22 -6.04 14.06 6.41
N ALA A 23 -7.01 13.19 6.69
CA ALA A 23 -6.74 11.92 7.39
C ALA A 23 -5.94 10.95 6.51
N ILE A 24 -6.20 10.96 5.19
CA ILE A 24 -5.41 10.20 4.22
C ILE A 24 -3.96 10.70 4.22
N ASP A 25 -3.72 12.01 4.14
CA ASP A 25 -2.36 12.58 4.09
C ASP A 25 -1.56 12.29 5.37
N ASP A 26 -2.17 12.43 6.55
CA ASP A 26 -1.53 12.11 7.84
C ASP A 26 -1.20 10.60 7.95
N GLY A 27 -2.13 9.73 7.53
CA GLY A 27 -1.91 8.29 7.48
C GLY A 27 -0.83 7.91 6.45
N LEU A 28 -0.80 8.58 5.29
CA LEU A 28 0.17 8.38 4.24
C LEU A 28 1.59 8.69 4.73
N GLU A 29 1.78 9.81 5.41
CA GLU A 29 3.08 10.19 5.97
C GLU A 29 3.57 9.17 7.01
N ARG A 30 2.69 8.69 7.89
CA ARG A 30 3.02 7.62 8.86
C ARG A 30 3.40 6.32 8.17
N VAL A 31 2.66 5.91 7.13
CA VAL A 31 2.95 4.69 6.36
C VAL A 31 4.27 4.82 5.61
N ARG A 32 4.60 5.98 5.02
CA ARG A 32 5.89 6.23 4.37
C ARG A 32 7.05 6.11 5.36
N ILE A 33 6.92 6.68 6.55
CA ILE A 33 7.95 6.58 7.62
C ILE A 33 8.11 5.13 8.06
N ALA A 34 7.00 4.41 8.30
CA ALA A 34 7.03 3.00 8.63
C ALA A 34 7.71 2.18 7.52
N PHE A 35 7.37 2.40 6.25
CA PHE A 35 7.97 1.71 5.10
C PHE A 35 9.49 1.91 5.00
N GLY A 36 9.98 3.11 5.29
CA GLY A 36 11.41 3.43 5.31
C GLY A 36 12.18 2.73 6.44
N THR A 37 11.53 2.53 7.58
CA THR A 37 12.13 1.89 8.77
C THR A 37 11.94 0.37 8.82
N GLU A 38 10.95 -0.14 8.09
CA GLU A 38 10.58 -1.55 8.10
C GLU A 38 11.71 -2.43 7.53
N ARG A 39 11.94 -3.58 8.19
CA ARG A 39 12.93 -4.57 7.74
C ARG A 39 12.31 -5.88 7.34
N GLU A 40 11.09 -6.14 7.79
CA GLU A 40 10.36 -7.36 7.49
C GLU A 40 9.71 -7.26 6.11
N THR A 41 10.12 -8.15 5.22
CA THR A 41 9.71 -8.20 3.81
C THR A 41 8.19 -8.19 3.63
N GLY A 42 7.47 -9.00 4.42
CA GLY A 42 6.01 -9.10 4.37
C GLY A 42 5.32 -7.81 4.85
N ARG A 43 5.87 -7.17 5.88
CA ARG A 43 5.34 -5.90 6.42
C ARG A 43 5.62 -4.73 5.50
N ARG A 44 6.82 -4.68 4.91
CA ARG A 44 7.17 -3.71 3.89
C ARG A 44 6.24 -3.81 2.68
N PHE A 45 5.89 -5.02 2.25
CA PHE A 45 4.93 -5.23 1.17
C PHE A 45 3.53 -4.72 1.53
N ALA A 46 3.03 -5.01 2.73
CA ALA A 46 1.74 -4.51 3.19
C ALA A 46 1.70 -2.98 3.22
N LEU A 47 2.74 -2.33 3.76
CA LEU A 47 2.87 -0.86 3.78
C LEU A 47 2.89 -0.28 2.38
N TRP A 48 3.67 -0.88 1.48
CA TRP A 48 3.73 -0.47 0.09
C TRP A 48 2.40 -0.62 -0.65
N ALA A 49 1.66 -1.72 -0.40
CA ALA A 49 0.35 -1.96 -1.00
C ALA A 49 -0.64 -0.84 -0.63
N VAL A 50 -0.64 -0.38 0.63
CA VAL A 50 -1.44 0.78 1.05
C VAL A 50 -1.05 2.05 0.27
N LEU A 51 0.24 2.34 0.13
CA LEU A 51 0.71 3.48 -0.67
C LEU A 51 0.27 3.36 -2.13
N ALA A 52 0.21 2.14 -2.68
CA ALA A 52 -0.15 1.89 -4.07
C ALA A 52 -1.64 2.14 -4.31
N THR A 53 -2.50 1.73 -3.38
CA THR A 53 -3.94 2.05 -3.42
C THR A 53 -4.19 3.56 -3.35
N LEU A 54 -3.37 4.28 -2.59
CA LEU A 54 -3.45 5.74 -2.47
C LEU A 54 -2.79 6.50 -3.65
N GLY A 55 -2.17 5.78 -4.60
CA GLY A 55 -1.52 6.38 -5.77
C GLY A 55 -0.14 7.01 -5.52
N ASP A 56 0.45 6.75 -4.35
CA ASP A 56 1.70 7.37 -3.90
C ASP A 56 2.85 6.36 -3.75
N ALA A 57 2.62 5.09 -4.09
CA ALA A 57 3.65 4.07 -3.96
C ALA A 57 4.92 4.37 -4.79
N PRO A 58 6.11 4.18 -4.20
CA PRO A 58 7.36 4.17 -4.96
C PRO A 58 7.40 2.98 -5.93
N ASP A 59 8.22 3.07 -6.98
CA ASP A 59 8.34 1.99 -7.96
C ASP A 59 8.73 0.67 -7.30
N PRO A 60 8.07 -0.47 -7.61
CA PRO A 60 8.40 -1.78 -7.05
C PRO A 60 9.88 -2.13 -7.14
N ARG A 61 10.55 -1.70 -8.21
CA ARG A 61 11.96 -2.00 -8.46
C ARG A 61 12.90 -1.25 -7.54
N ASP A 62 12.47 -0.10 -7.03
CA ASP A 62 13.20 0.71 -6.06
C ASP A 62 12.85 0.28 -4.62
N ALA A 63 11.58 -0.03 -4.38
CA ALA A 63 11.04 -0.48 -3.11
C ALA A 63 11.56 -1.85 -2.66
N PHE A 64 11.74 -2.79 -3.61
CA PHE A 64 12.05 -4.18 -3.31
C PHE A 64 13.32 -4.65 -4.03
N LYS A 65 14.17 -5.37 -3.29
CA LYS A 65 15.47 -5.86 -3.82
C LYS A 65 15.34 -7.16 -4.60
N THR A 66 14.33 -7.97 -4.33
CA THR A 66 14.18 -9.29 -4.97
C THR A 66 13.19 -9.25 -6.13
N ALA A 67 13.48 -10.00 -7.19
CA ALA A 67 12.58 -10.11 -8.35
C ALA A 67 11.20 -10.68 -7.98
N ALA A 68 11.14 -11.57 -7.00
CA ALA A 68 9.88 -12.16 -6.52
C ALA A 68 8.96 -11.10 -5.89
N GLU A 69 9.51 -10.22 -5.04
CA GLU A 69 8.75 -9.13 -4.44
C GLU A 69 8.33 -8.09 -5.49
N GLN A 70 9.23 -7.74 -6.41
CA GLN A 70 8.91 -6.83 -7.51
C GLN A 70 7.77 -7.36 -8.38
N GLN A 71 7.77 -8.66 -8.69
CA GLN A 71 6.69 -9.29 -9.45
C GLN A 71 5.38 -9.32 -8.66
N ALA A 72 5.41 -9.64 -7.36
CA ALA A 72 4.22 -9.61 -6.52
C ALA A 72 3.62 -8.19 -6.44
N ALA A 73 4.47 -7.18 -6.30
CA ALA A 73 4.08 -5.77 -6.25
C ALA A 73 3.49 -5.28 -7.58
N GLN A 74 4.12 -5.65 -8.70
CA GLN A 74 3.60 -5.36 -10.04
C GLN A 74 2.27 -6.08 -10.29
N ALA A 75 2.13 -7.33 -9.85
CA ALA A 75 0.87 -8.07 -9.96
C ALA A 75 -0.25 -7.38 -9.16
N TYR A 76 0.06 -6.86 -7.97
CA TYR A 76 -0.88 -6.10 -7.15
C TYR A 76 -1.34 -4.80 -7.83
N VAL A 77 -0.42 -3.97 -8.33
CA VAL A 77 -0.78 -2.74 -9.07
C VAL A 77 -1.57 -3.04 -10.33
N ARG A 78 -1.22 -4.13 -11.02
CA ARG A 78 -2.00 -4.60 -12.17
C ARG A 78 -3.42 -4.98 -11.76
N ALA A 79 -3.58 -5.72 -10.66
CA ALA A 79 -4.87 -6.13 -10.13
C ALA A 79 -5.73 -4.91 -9.74
N LEU A 80 -5.14 -3.92 -9.07
CA LEU A 80 -5.80 -2.64 -8.74
C LEU A 80 -6.31 -1.94 -9.99
N ARG A 81 -5.46 -1.80 -11.02
CA ARG A 81 -5.87 -1.17 -12.29
C ARG A 81 -7.00 -1.92 -12.98
N THR A 82 -6.97 -3.26 -12.97
CA THR A 82 -8.07 -4.06 -13.54
C THR A 82 -9.33 -4.01 -12.69
N ALA A 83 -9.25 -3.84 -11.37
CA ALA A 83 -10.41 -3.68 -10.52
C ALA A 83 -11.14 -2.35 -10.77
N ASP A 84 -10.39 -1.30 -11.12
CA ASP A 84 -10.92 0.01 -11.53
C ASP A 84 -11.54 0.00 -12.94
N THR A 85 -11.30 -1.06 -13.71
CA THR A 85 -12.00 -1.29 -14.98
C THR A 85 -13.14 -2.28 -14.69
N PRO A 86 -14.35 -1.81 -14.33
CA PRO A 86 -15.49 -2.71 -14.36
C PRO A 86 -15.59 -3.27 -15.78
N ASP A 87 -15.52 -4.59 -15.88
CA ASP A 87 -15.89 -5.35 -17.07
C ASP A 87 -17.30 -4.85 -17.48
N ASP A 88 -17.40 -4.33 -18.71
CA ASP A 88 -18.61 -3.77 -19.35
C ASP A 88 -19.77 -4.78 -19.40
#